data_AF-A0A7X7MPK6-F1
#
_entry.id   AF-A0A7X7MPK6-F1
#
_cell.length_a   1.000
_cell.length_b   1.000
_cell.length_c   1.000
_cell.angle_alpha   90.00
_cell.angle_beta   90.00
_cell.angle_gamma   90.00
#
_symmetry.space_group_name_H-M   'P 1'
#
loop_
_entity.id
_entity.type
_entity.pdbx_description
1 polymer ?
#
loop_
_entity_poly.entity_id
_entity_poly.type
_entity_poly.pdbx_seq_one_letter_code
_entity_poly.pdbx_strand_id
1 'polypeptide(L)'
;MLQTTIDAVRAILTADPSVNADERRVLVETLRNGPRAEARHDRVLRRPEAARRLGVGVKALDVWKRRGVLVPVIIPGSSRALGYRESDVEALIACGREEAMA
;
A
#
# COMPACT_ATOMS: atom_id res chain seq x y z
N MET A 1 16.43 18.72 10.11
CA MET A 1 17.49 18.55 11.14
C MET A 1 18.69 19.39 10.74
N LEU A 2 19.48 19.91 11.69
CA LEU A 2 20.69 20.69 11.35
C LEU A 2 21.76 19.76 10.75
N GLN A 3 22.50 20.25 9.75
CA GLN A 3 23.54 19.48 9.05
C GLN A 3 24.62 18.97 10.02
N THR A 4 24.99 19.80 11.01
CA THR A 4 25.94 19.47 12.07
C THR A 4 25.51 18.26 12.90
N THR A 5 24.21 18.08 13.13
CA THR A 5 23.67 16.92 13.84
C THR A 5 23.83 15.64 13.03
N ILE A 6 23.65 15.70 11.70
CA ILE A 6 23.83 14.54 10.82
C ILE A 6 25.29 14.08 10.81
N ASP A 7 26.23 15.02 10.76
CA ASP A 7 27.66 14.73 10.70
C ASP A 7 28.15 14.12 12.03
N ALA A 8 27.65 14.61 13.16
CA ALA A 8 27.90 14.01 14.47
C ALA A 8 27.38 12.56 14.55
N VAL A 9 26.14 12.30 14.12
CA VAL A 9 25.58 10.94 14.12
C VAL A 9 26.35 10.02 13.17
N ARG A 10 26.75 10.51 11.99
CA ARG A 10 27.56 9.73 11.05
C ARG A 10 28.91 9.33 11.66
N ALA A 11 29.57 10.23 12.39
CA ALA A 11 30.83 9.95 13.07
C ALA A 11 30.65 8.87 14.15
N ILE A 12 29.59 8.98 14.97
CA ILE A 12 29.24 7.98 15.99
C ILE A 12 29.03 6.60 15.35
N LEU A 13 28.20 6.52 14.30
CA LEU A 13 27.91 5.26 13.59
C LEU A 13 29.11 4.68 12.82
N THR A 14 30.14 5.49 12.57
CA THR A 14 31.38 5.01 11.93
C THR A 14 32.34 4.41 12.96
N ALA A 15 32.32 4.92 14.20
CA ALA A 15 33.11 4.40 15.30
C ALA A 15 32.48 3.15 15.94
N ASP A 16 31.18 2.93 15.76
CA ASP A 16 30.45 1.76 16.27
C ASP A 16 30.69 0.52 15.39
N PRO A 17 31.35 -0.54 15.91
CA PRO A 17 31.63 -1.77 15.15
C PRO A 17 30.39 -2.66 14.97
N SER A 18 29.28 -2.40 15.67
CA SER A 18 28.05 -3.19 15.57
C SER A 18 27.20 -2.83 14.35
N VAL A 19 27.51 -1.71 13.68
CA VAL A 19 26.76 -1.19 12.53
C VAL A 19 27.60 -1.27 11.26
N ASN A 20 27.13 -2.04 10.29
CA ASN A 20 27.82 -2.14 9.00
C ASN A 20 27.58 -0.90 8.11
N ALA A 21 28.29 -0.83 6.98
CA ALA A 21 28.23 0.35 6.10
C ALA A 21 26.86 0.59 5.48
N ASP A 22 26.12 -0.47 5.15
CA ASP A 22 24.79 -0.38 4.56
C ASP A 22 23.75 0.07 5.57
N GLU A 23 23.80 -0.48 6.79
CA GLU A 23 22.96 -0.07 7.92
C GLU A 23 23.19 1.40 8.27
N ARG A 24 24.47 1.82 8.36
CA ARG A 24 24.82 3.23 8.59
C ARG A 24 24.25 4.15 7.52
N ARG A 25 24.29 3.74 6.24
CA ARG A 25 23.71 4.52 5.14
C ARG A 25 22.20 4.67 5.32
N VAL A 26 21.49 3.57 5.62
CA VAL A 26 20.03 3.57 5.83
C VAL A 26 19.64 4.45 7.01
N LEU A 27 20.35 4.36 8.13
CA LEU A 27 20.10 5.16 9.34
C LEU A 27 20.28 6.66 9.08
N VAL A 28 21.40 7.05 8.44
CA VAL A 28 21.65 8.47 8.11
C VAL A 28 20.61 9.01 7.12
N GLU A 29 20.20 8.19 6.15
CA GLU A 29 19.16 8.56 5.18
C GLU A 29 17.79 8.74 5.85
N THR A 30 17.45 7.84 6.78
CA THR A 30 16.20 7.92 7.57
C THR A 30 16.17 9.18 8.43
N LEU A 31 17.30 9.58 9.01
CA LEU A 31 17.40 10.82 9.79
C LEU A 31 17.31 12.08 8.92
N ARG A 32 17.72 12.02 7.66
CA ARG A 32 17.63 13.14 6.70
C ARG A 32 16.21 13.33 6.18
N ASN A 33 15.60 12.25 5.73
CA ASN A 33 14.37 12.30 4.93
C ASN A 33 13.13 11.84 5.71
N GLY A 34 13.30 11.46 6.98
CA GLY A 34 12.27 10.83 7.79
C GLY A 34 12.16 9.33 7.50
N PRO A 35 11.29 8.60 8.23
CA PRO A 35 11.00 7.22 7.92
C PRO A 35 10.55 7.11 6.46
N ARG A 36 11.20 6.24 5.70
CA ARG A 36 10.75 5.92 4.34
C ARG A 36 9.31 5.45 4.47
N ALA A 37 8.38 6.17 3.82
CA ALA A 37 7.00 5.72 3.76
C ALA A 37 7.02 4.27 3.26
N GLU A 38 6.52 3.35 4.08
CA GLU A 38 6.40 1.96 3.66
C GLU A 38 5.65 1.97 2.34
N ALA A 39 6.16 1.23 1.35
CA ALA A 39 5.41 1.00 0.14
C ALA A 39 4.12 0.31 0.59
N ARG A 40 3.02 1.06 0.62
CA ARG A 40 1.71 0.52 0.99
C ARG A 40 1.34 -0.44 -0.13
N HIS A 41 1.73 -1.70 0.03
CA HIS A 41 1.41 -2.74 -0.91
C HIS A 41 -0.11 -2.89 -0.88
N ASP A 42 -0.74 -2.53 -1.99
CA ASP A 42 -2.18 -2.61 -2.11
C ASP A 42 -2.60 -4.08 -2.09
N ARG A 43 -3.27 -4.46 -1.01
CA ARG A 43 -3.63 -5.85 -0.76
C ARG A 43 -4.70 -6.28 -1.76
N VAL A 44 -4.57 -7.50 -2.28
CA VAL A 44 -5.60 -8.07 -3.15
C VAL A 44 -6.60 -8.85 -2.32
N LEU A 45 -7.85 -8.38 -2.29
CA LEU A 45 -8.97 -9.06 -1.65
C LEU A 45 -9.52 -10.15 -2.55
N ARG A 46 -9.66 -11.36 -2.01
CA ARG A 46 -10.35 -12.46 -2.73
C ARG A 46 -11.81 -12.09 -2.97
N ARG A 47 -12.41 -12.63 -4.03
CA ARG A 47 -13.80 -12.33 -4.42
C ARG A 47 -14.83 -12.43 -3.26
N PRO A 48 -14.84 -13.47 -2.41
CA PRO A 48 -15.79 -13.54 -1.30
C PRO A 48 -15.53 -12.47 -0.22
N GLU A 49 -14.29 -12.08 -0.01
CA GLU A 49 -13.91 -11.04 0.96
C GLU A 49 -14.31 -9.65 0.47
N ALA A 50 -14.04 -9.33 -0.80
CA ALA A 50 -14.49 -8.10 -1.43
C ALA A 50 -16.02 -7.97 -1.39
N ALA A 51 -16.75 -9.05 -1.69
CA ALA A 51 -18.21 -9.08 -1.64
C ALA A 51 -18.75 -8.76 -0.23
N ARG A 52 -18.15 -9.37 0.80
CA ARG A 52 -18.49 -9.08 2.21
C ARG A 52 -18.21 -7.63 2.59
N ARG A 53 -17.04 -7.09 2.22
CA ARG A 53 -16.68 -5.68 2.47
C ARG A 53 -17.67 -4.70 1.84
N LEU A 54 -18.18 -5.02 0.65
CA LEU A 54 -19.15 -4.21 -0.09
C LEU A 54 -20.61 -4.48 0.31
N GLY A 55 -20.88 -5.44 1.20
CA GLY A 55 -22.25 -5.79 1.61
C GLY A 55 -23.10 -6.41 0.51
N VAL A 56 -22.50 -7.01 -0.52
CA VAL A 56 -23.21 -7.57 -1.70
C VAL A 56 -22.92 -9.04 -1.92
N GLY A 57 -23.74 -9.69 -2.74
CA GLY A 57 -23.48 -11.07 -3.20
C GLY A 57 -22.34 -11.14 -4.22
N VAL A 58 -21.63 -12.27 -4.27
CA VAL A 58 -20.47 -12.48 -5.17
C VAL A 58 -20.84 -12.31 -6.67
N LYS A 59 -22.08 -12.62 -7.05
CA LYS A 59 -22.58 -12.42 -8.42
C LYS A 59 -22.66 -10.95 -8.82
N ALA A 60 -22.90 -10.03 -7.87
CA ALA A 60 -22.91 -8.59 -8.16
C ALA A 60 -21.53 -8.12 -8.65
N LEU A 61 -20.45 -8.67 -8.09
CA LEU A 61 -19.09 -8.36 -8.53
C LEU A 61 -18.85 -8.75 -9.99
N ASP A 62 -19.45 -9.84 -10.49
CA ASP A 62 -19.33 -10.21 -11.91
C ASP A 62 -20.07 -9.23 -12.84
N VAL A 63 -21.17 -8.64 -12.36
CA VAL A 63 -21.88 -7.58 -13.10
C VAL A 63 -21.04 -6.31 -13.12
N TRP A 64 -20.48 -5.90 -12.00
CA TRP A 64 -19.66 -4.70 -11.87
C TRP A 64 -18.35 -4.80 -12.64
N LYS A 65 -17.71 -5.98 -12.63
CA LYS A 65 -16.58 -6.28 -13.51
C LYS A 65 -16.94 -6.07 -14.99
N ARG A 66 -18.07 -6.63 -15.44
CA ARG A 66 -18.52 -6.48 -16.85
C ARG A 66 -18.84 -5.04 -17.22
N ARG A 67 -19.30 -4.23 -16.25
CA ARG A 67 -19.57 -2.80 -16.42
C ARG A 67 -18.32 -1.91 -16.29
N GLY A 68 -17.16 -2.47 -15.93
CA GLY A 68 -15.93 -1.71 -15.72
C GLY A 68 -15.87 -0.94 -14.39
N VAL A 69 -16.80 -1.16 -13.47
CA VAL A 69 -16.83 -0.49 -12.15
C VAL A 69 -15.74 -1.02 -11.21
N LEU A 70 -15.43 -2.31 -11.30
CA LEU A 70 -14.36 -2.96 -10.54
C LEU A 70 -13.38 -3.63 -11.50
N VAL A 71 -12.09 -3.30 -11.36
CA VAL A 71 -11.03 -3.90 -12.17
C VAL A 71 -10.43 -5.09 -11.42
N PRO A 72 -10.55 -6.33 -11.93
CA PRO A 72 -9.94 -7.47 -11.28
C PRO A 72 -8.43 -7.48 -11.44
N VAL A 73 -7.71 -7.90 -10.41
CA VAL A 73 -6.28 -8.17 -10.50
C VAL A 73 -6.09 -9.53 -11.19
N ILE A 74 -5.40 -9.52 -12.33
CA ILE A 74 -5.05 -10.70 -13.10
C ILE A 74 -3.53 -10.80 -13.14
N ILE A 75 -2.98 -11.94 -12.73
CA ILE A 75 -1.54 -12.19 -12.78
C ILE A 75 -1.16 -12.57 -14.22
N PRO A 76 0.00 -12.13 -14.74
CA PRO A 76 0.50 -12.60 -16.02
C PRO A 76 0.46 -14.13 -16.14
N GLY A 77 -0.08 -14.65 -17.25
CA GLY A 77 -0.25 -16.09 -17.49
C GLY A 77 -1.48 -16.73 -16.85
N SER A 78 -2.26 -16.00 -16.06
CA SER A 78 -3.53 -16.50 -15.52
C SER A 78 -4.73 -16.02 -16.34
N SER A 79 -5.62 -16.95 -16.69
CA SER A 79 -6.95 -16.62 -17.24
C SER A 79 -7.97 -16.25 -16.15
N ARG A 80 -7.66 -16.54 -14.88
CA ARG A 80 -8.53 -16.26 -13.73
C ARG A 80 -8.03 -15.05 -12.95
N ALA A 81 -8.98 -14.20 -12.56
CA ALA A 81 -8.73 -13.10 -11.64
C ALA A 81 -8.39 -13.62 -10.24
N LEU A 82 -7.36 -13.04 -9.62
CA LEU A 82 -6.97 -13.31 -8.24
C LEU A 82 -7.96 -12.69 -7.24
N GLY A 83 -8.48 -11.50 -7.57
CA GLY A 83 -9.32 -10.71 -6.69
C GLY A 83 -9.45 -9.28 -7.16
N TYR A 84 -9.69 -8.38 -6.21
CA TYR A 84 -9.79 -6.93 -6.43
C TYR A 84 -8.83 -6.21 -5.47
N ARG A 85 -8.33 -5.04 -5.86
CA ARG A 85 -7.49 -4.23 -4.98
C ARG A 85 -8.30 -3.73 -3.79
N GLU A 86 -7.70 -3.71 -2.60
CA GLU A 86 -8.36 -3.20 -1.40
C GLU A 86 -8.67 -1.71 -1.57
N SER A 87 -7.76 -0.94 -2.17
CA SER A 87 -7.97 0.47 -2.47
C SER A 87 -9.20 0.74 -3.35
N ASP A 88 -9.41 -0.03 -4.42
CA ASP A 88 -10.57 0.12 -5.31
C ASP A 88 -11.89 -0.18 -4.58
N VAL A 89 -11.87 -1.19 -3.71
CA VAL A 89 -13.04 -1.56 -2.89
C VAL A 89 -13.35 -0.47 -1.87
N GLU A 90 -12.32 0.06 -1.20
CA GLU A 90 -12.46 1.17 -0.26
C GLU A 90 -12.94 2.45 -0.95
N ALA A 91 -12.46 2.73 -2.17
CA ALA A 91 -12.89 3.88 -2.96
C ALA A 91 -14.38 3.82 -3.30
N LEU A 92 -14.91 2.64 -3.64
CA LEU A 92 -16.35 2.47 -3.88
C LEU A 92 -17.20 2.71 -2.62
N ILE A 93 -16.71 2.26 -1.46
CA ILE A 93 -17.37 2.50 -0.18
C ILE A 93 -17.32 4.00 0.18
N ALA A 94 -16.20 4.66 -0.09
CA ALA A 94 -16.01 6.06 0.22
C ALA A 94 -16.85 6.97 -0.69
N CYS A 95 -16.82 6.74 -2.01
CA CYS A 95 -17.53 7.54 -3.02
C CYS A 95 -19.06 7.46 -2.83
N GLY A 96 -19.60 6.29 -2.48
CA GLY A 96 -21.03 6.13 -2.20
C GLY A 96 -21.55 6.95 -1.01
N ARG A 97 -20.69 7.46 -0.13
CA ARG A 97 -21.10 8.36 0.97
C ARG A 97 -21.22 9.82 0.54
N GLU A 98 -20.46 10.26 -0.45
CA GLU A 98 -20.49 11.66 -0.90
C GLU A 98 -21.77 11.96 -1.68
N GLU A 99 -22.27 11.00 -2.47
CA GLU A 99 -23.55 11.13 -3.19
C GLU A 99 -24.78 11.00 -2.28
N ALA A 100 -24.66 10.34 -1.11
CA ALA A 100 -25.77 10.17 -0.17
C ALA A 100 -25.96 11.36 0.79
N MET A 101 -25.00 12.30 0.81
CA MET A 101 -25.02 13.50 1.65
C MET A 101 -25.27 14.80 0.85
N ALA A 102 -25.41 14.71 -0.47
CA ALA A 102 -25.77 15.79 -1.38
C ALA A 102 -27.25 15.71 -1.76
#